data_AF-A0AAV6DH95-F1
#
_entry.id   AF-A0AAV6DH95-F1
#
_cell.length_a   1.000
_cell.length_b   1.000
_cell.length_c   1.000
_cell.angle_alpha   90.00
_cell.angle_beta   90.00
_cell.angle_gamma   90.00
#
_symmetry.space_group_name_H-M   'P 1'
#
loop_
_entity.id
_entity.type
_entity.pdbx_description
1 polymer ?
#
loop_
_entity_poly.entity_id
_entity_poly.type
_entity_poly.pdbx_seq_one_letter_code
_entity_poly.pdbx_strand_id
1 'polypeptide(L)'
;MSGIRMRQICLVARRLAPVVDQLRGTLGLEVCHRDPGVGKYGLENALFPVGDGFLEVVAPVRDGTTAGRYLDRRGGDGGYMVITQVDDLEARRRRVEALGIRIANEIGYPDYRELQLHPRDVGGAMLSFSLQAGARSPGGPWHPAAFDGTARANPAGGAR
;
A
#
# COMPACT_ATOMS: atom_id res chain seq x y z
N MET A 1 -19.34 -11.55 -11.22
CA MET A 1 -18.91 -11.37 -9.82
C MET A 1 -18.07 -10.10 -9.75
N SER A 2 -18.36 -9.15 -8.87
CA SER A 2 -17.45 -8.01 -8.62
C SER A 2 -16.16 -8.55 -8.00
N GLY A 3 -15.04 -8.33 -8.67
CA GLY A 3 -13.73 -8.84 -8.26
C GLY A 3 -13.12 -8.01 -7.13
N ILE A 4 -12.37 -8.67 -6.25
CA ILE A 4 -11.39 -8.01 -5.39
C ILE A 4 -10.02 -8.44 -5.92
N ARG A 5 -9.15 -7.47 -6.21
CA ARG A 5 -7.77 -7.71 -6.66
C ARG A 5 -6.81 -7.05 -5.71
N MET A 6 -5.81 -7.76 -5.20
CA MET A 6 -4.75 -7.16 -4.41
C MET A 6 -3.87 -6.29 -5.32
N ARG A 7 -3.62 -5.04 -4.93
CA ARG A 7 -2.76 -4.14 -5.70
C ARG A 7 -1.55 -3.65 -4.91
N GLN A 8 -1.60 -3.64 -3.58
CA GLN A 8 -0.45 -3.19 -2.81
C GLN A 8 -0.37 -3.84 -1.44
N ILE A 9 0.86 -4.15 -1.05
CA ILE A 9 1.22 -4.55 0.31
C ILE A 9 2.08 -3.41 0.87
N CYS A 10 1.67 -2.87 2.01
CA CYS A 10 2.40 -1.84 2.72
C CYS A 10 3.05 -2.46 3.97
N LEU A 11 4.36 -2.29 4.08
CA LEU A 11 5.18 -2.58 5.24
C LEU A 11 5.44 -1.30 6.02
N VAL A 12 5.67 -1.44 7.32
CA VAL A 12 6.09 -0.35 8.18
C VAL A 12 7.42 -0.68 8.82
N ALA A 13 8.31 0.32 8.84
CA ALA A 13 9.64 0.20 9.37
C ALA A 13 10.00 1.39 10.28
N ARG A 14 10.92 1.17 11.22
CA ARG A 14 11.49 2.25 12.05
C ARG A 14 12.26 3.27 11.23
N ARG A 15 12.98 2.82 10.21
CA ARG A 15 13.78 3.67 9.32
C ARG A 15 13.60 3.19 7.89
N LEU A 16 13.33 4.12 6.98
CA LEU A 16 13.04 3.76 5.59
C LEU A 16 14.27 3.23 4.84
N ALA A 17 15.38 3.97 4.90
CA ALA A 17 16.55 3.71 4.07
C ALA A 17 17.12 2.27 4.19
N PRO A 18 17.34 1.71 5.40
CA PRO A 18 17.86 0.35 5.52
C PRO A 18 16.95 -0.72 4.90
N VAL A 19 15.63 -0.55 5.02
CA VAL A 19 14.65 -1.49 4.44
C VAL A 19 14.60 -1.34 2.92
N VAL A 20 14.69 -0.11 2.41
CA VAL A 20 14.81 0.15 0.97
C VAL A 20 16.03 -0.56 0.40
N ASP A 21 17.21 -0.39 1.01
CA ASP A 21 18.45 -1.03 0.54
C ASP A 21 18.35 -2.56 0.60
N GLN A 22 17.76 -3.10 1.66
CA GLN A 22 17.52 -4.54 1.79
C GLN A 22 16.58 -5.07 0.69
N LEU A 23 15.47 -4.38 0.41
CA LEU A 23 14.52 -4.79 -0.63
C LEU A 23 15.13 -4.69 -2.03
N ARG A 24 15.92 -3.65 -2.31
CA ARG A 24 16.68 -3.53 -3.58
C ARG A 24 17.62 -4.72 -3.76
N GLY A 25 18.42 -5.03 -2.73
CA GLY A 25 19.38 -6.13 -2.79
C GLY A 25 18.72 -7.52 -2.86
N THR A 26 17.60 -7.72 -2.16
CA THR A 26 16.93 -9.03 -2.07
C THR A 26 16.04 -9.32 -3.28
N LEU A 27 15.29 -8.32 -3.74
CA LEU A 27 14.28 -8.48 -4.80
C LEU A 27 14.78 -8.04 -6.18
N GLY A 28 15.91 -7.32 -6.25
CA GLY A 28 16.40 -6.75 -7.52
C GLY A 28 15.47 -5.67 -8.08
N LEU A 29 14.67 -5.02 -7.23
CA LEU A 29 13.71 -3.99 -7.58
C LEU A 29 14.26 -2.60 -7.29
N GLU A 30 13.75 -1.61 -8.02
CA GLU A 30 14.07 -0.20 -7.84
C GLU A 30 12.88 0.57 -7.28
N VAL A 31 13.16 1.66 -6.55
CA VAL A 31 12.09 2.55 -6.06
C VAL A 31 11.51 3.28 -7.26
N CYS A 32 10.24 3.02 -7.58
CA CYS A 32 9.55 3.69 -8.69
C CYS A 32 8.87 4.99 -8.27
N HIS A 33 8.56 5.15 -6.98
CA HIS A 33 7.89 6.35 -6.49
C HIS A 33 8.13 6.60 -4.99
N ARG A 34 8.09 7.88 -4.62
CA ARG A 34 8.01 8.37 -3.25
C ARG A 34 6.87 9.37 -3.20
N ASP A 35 5.85 9.10 -2.40
CA ASP A 35 4.63 9.87 -2.32
C ASP A 35 4.74 10.95 -1.21
N PRO A 36 4.83 12.24 -1.55
CA PRO A 36 4.81 13.31 -0.56
C PRO A 36 3.51 13.35 0.26
N GLY A 37 2.43 12.77 -0.27
CA GLY A 37 1.11 12.70 0.33
C GLY A 37 1.08 11.96 1.66
N VAL A 38 2.03 11.05 1.93
CA VAL A 38 2.13 10.37 3.24
C VAL A 38 2.65 11.29 4.35
N GLY A 39 3.25 12.43 3.99
CA GLY A 39 3.77 13.43 4.92
C GLY A 39 2.71 13.99 5.88
N LYS A 40 1.43 14.07 5.44
CA LYS A 40 0.31 14.50 6.31
C LYS A 40 0.11 13.56 7.52
N TYR A 41 0.54 12.31 7.40
CA TYR A 41 0.52 11.32 8.48
C TYR A 41 1.82 11.31 9.31
N GLY A 42 2.77 12.18 8.99
CA GLY A 42 4.11 12.21 9.60
C GLY A 42 4.99 11.06 9.13
N LEU A 43 4.81 10.60 7.89
CA LEU A 43 5.53 9.48 7.31
C LEU A 43 6.34 9.90 6.09
N GLU A 44 7.37 9.13 5.79
CA GLU A 44 7.99 9.02 4.46
C GLU A 44 7.71 7.62 3.90
N ASN A 45 7.76 7.46 2.57
CA ASN A 45 7.58 6.15 1.94
C ASN A 45 8.50 5.90 0.73
N ALA A 46 8.51 4.64 0.30
CA ALA A 46 9.07 4.17 -0.97
C ALA A 46 8.16 3.09 -1.55
N LEU A 47 7.86 3.18 -2.85
CA LEU A 47 7.15 2.14 -3.59
C LEU A 47 8.11 1.40 -4.53
N PHE A 48 7.95 0.08 -4.54
CA PHE A 48 8.61 -0.85 -5.45
C PHE A 48 7.56 -1.48 -6.35
N PRO A 49 7.78 -1.52 -7.67
CA PRO A 49 6.87 -2.16 -8.62
C PRO A 49 6.93 -3.68 -8.47
N VAL A 50 5.78 -4.33 -8.32
CA VAL A 50 5.65 -5.80 -8.23
C VAL A 50 4.43 -6.24 -9.05
N GLY A 51 4.68 -6.87 -10.20
CA GLY A 51 3.60 -7.26 -11.10
C GLY A 51 2.81 -6.05 -11.60
N ASP A 52 1.49 -6.06 -11.38
CA ASP A 52 0.58 -4.94 -11.64
C ASP A 52 0.24 -4.14 -10.37
N GLY A 53 1.04 -4.31 -9.31
CA GLY A 53 0.89 -3.68 -8.02
C GLY A 53 2.20 -3.15 -7.42
N PHE A 54 2.16 -2.83 -6.13
CA PHE A 54 3.29 -2.26 -5.42
C PHE A 54 3.58 -2.98 -4.10
N LEU A 55 4.87 -3.08 -3.78
CA LEU A 55 5.34 -3.21 -2.41
C LEU A 55 5.69 -1.81 -1.92
N GLU A 56 5.05 -1.36 -0.85
CA GLU A 56 5.31 -0.08 -0.21
C GLU A 56 6.00 -0.29 1.13
N VAL A 57 6.93 0.60 1.47
CA VAL A 57 7.46 0.73 2.84
C VAL A 57 7.19 2.15 3.32
N VAL A 58 6.57 2.28 4.50
CA VAL A 58 6.43 3.56 5.20
C VAL A 58 7.28 3.59 6.46
N ALA A 59 7.82 4.76 6.80
CA ALA A 59 8.51 5.00 8.06
C ALA A 59 8.08 6.34 8.68
N PRO A 60 7.96 6.43 10.01
CA PRO A 60 7.65 7.68 10.67
C PRO A 60 8.85 8.63 10.65
N VAL A 61 8.61 9.90 10.33
CA VAL A 61 9.62 10.98 10.36
C VAL A 61 9.48 11.91 11.56
N ARG A 62 8.48 11.65 12.42
CA ARG A 62 8.24 12.38 13.67
C ARG A 62 7.61 11.47 14.71
N ASP A 63 7.72 11.89 15.97
CA ASP A 63 7.13 11.18 17.10
C ASP A 63 5.60 11.25 17.11
N GLY A 64 4.97 10.32 17.83
CA GLY A 64 3.52 10.33 18.05
C GLY A 64 2.67 9.97 16.82
N THR A 65 3.27 9.42 15.75
CA THR A 65 2.52 8.94 14.58
C THR A 65 1.78 7.63 14.87
N THR A 66 0.73 7.35 14.11
CA THR A 66 0.00 6.07 14.19
C THR A 66 0.91 4.90 13.85
N ALA A 67 1.76 5.04 12.82
CA ALA A 67 2.75 4.02 12.45
C ALA A 67 3.79 3.81 13.55
N GLY A 68 4.30 4.88 14.18
CA GLY A 68 5.24 4.80 15.30
C GLY A 68 4.66 4.02 16.48
N ARG A 69 3.45 4.37 16.93
CA ARG A 69 2.77 3.62 18.00
C ARG A 69 2.50 2.16 17.63
N TYR A 70 2.23 1.88 16.36
CA TYR A 70 2.05 0.51 15.88
C TYR A 70 3.35 -0.29 15.95
N LEU A 71 4.48 0.29 15.52
CA LEU A 71 5.80 -0.31 15.65
C LEU A 71 6.15 -0.62 17.11
N ASP A 72 5.87 0.32 18.03
CA ASP A 72 6.09 0.12 19.48
C ASP A 72 5.27 -1.07 20.00
N ARG A 73 3.98 -1.09 19.71
CA ARG A 73 3.06 -2.15 20.15
C ARG A 73 3.41 -3.52 19.58
N ARG A 74 3.91 -3.57 18.34
CA ARG A 74 4.29 -4.81 17.66
C ARG A 74 5.69 -5.30 18.07
N GLY A 75 6.54 -4.41 18.57
CA GLY A 75 7.94 -4.72 18.89
C GLY A 75 8.89 -4.75 17.70
N GLY A 76 8.52 -4.12 16.57
CA GLY A 76 9.39 -4.03 15.39
C GLY A 76 8.68 -3.99 14.04
N ASP A 77 9.49 -3.89 12.99
CA ASP A 77 9.10 -3.74 11.59
C ASP A 77 8.25 -4.91 11.08
N GLY A 78 7.28 -4.65 10.20
CA GLY A 78 6.43 -5.70 9.64
C GLY A 78 5.28 -5.20 8.76
N GLY A 79 4.27 -6.05 8.56
CA GLY A 79 3.10 -5.71 7.75
C GLY A 79 2.26 -4.60 8.38
N TYR A 80 1.75 -3.70 7.53
CA TYR A 80 0.98 -2.52 7.93
C TYR A 80 -0.40 -2.49 7.30
N MET A 81 -0.47 -2.60 5.96
CA MET A 81 -1.73 -2.49 5.23
C MET A 81 -1.73 -3.36 3.97
N VAL A 82 -2.92 -3.85 3.60
CA VAL A 82 -3.20 -4.50 2.31
C VAL A 82 -4.23 -3.65 1.58
N ILE A 83 -3.89 -3.21 0.37
CA ILE A 83 -4.74 -2.35 -0.44
C ILE A 83 -5.25 -3.17 -1.63
N THR A 84 -6.56 -3.20 -1.77
CA THR A 84 -7.23 -3.97 -2.83
C THR A 84 -8.03 -3.07 -3.74
N GLN A 85 -8.06 -3.40 -5.02
CA GLN A 85 -8.96 -2.79 -5.98
C GLN A 85 -10.29 -3.55 -6.03
N VAL A 86 -11.37 -2.79 -6.16
CA VAL A 86 -12.72 -3.29 -6.39
C VAL A 86 -13.38 -2.56 -7.57
N ASP A 87 -14.41 -3.19 -8.15
CA ASP A 87 -15.16 -2.61 -9.26
C ASP A 87 -16.23 -1.60 -8.82
N ASP A 88 -16.72 -1.74 -7.58
CA ASP A 88 -17.80 -0.94 -7.00
C ASP A 88 -17.51 -0.71 -5.52
N LEU A 89 -16.99 0.48 -5.21
CA LEU A 89 -16.63 0.84 -3.84
C LEU A 89 -17.86 1.04 -2.95
N GLU A 90 -18.96 1.55 -3.50
CA GLU A 90 -20.20 1.81 -2.75
C GLU A 90 -20.91 0.51 -2.38
N ALA A 91 -20.87 -0.50 -3.25
CA ALA A 91 -21.33 -1.84 -2.88
C ALA A 91 -20.49 -2.45 -1.73
N ARG A 92 -19.17 -2.21 -1.71
CA ARG A 92 -18.31 -2.64 -0.61
C ARG A 92 -18.60 -1.89 0.69
N ARG A 93 -18.80 -0.57 0.62
CA ARG A 93 -19.25 0.26 1.74
C ARG A 93 -20.51 -0.31 2.38
N ARG A 94 -21.58 -0.46 1.60
CA ARG A 94 -22.87 -0.98 2.09
C ARG A 94 -22.70 -2.34 2.78
N ARG A 95 -21.84 -3.20 2.23
CA ARG A 95 -21.56 -4.51 2.81
C ARG A 95 -20.80 -4.42 4.15
N VAL A 96 -19.78 -3.59 4.26
CA VAL A 96 -19.02 -3.46 5.53
C VAL A 96 -19.86 -2.81 6.62
N GLU A 97 -20.67 -1.80 6.27
CA GLU A 97 -21.60 -1.14 7.18
C GLU A 97 -22.68 -2.12 7.68
N ALA A 98 -23.27 -2.90 6.78
CA ALA A 98 -24.26 -3.93 7.15
C ALA A 98 -23.69 -5.03 8.07
N LEU A 99 -22.37 -5.26 8.02
CA LEU A 99 -21.66 -6.21 8.88
C LEU A 99 -21.12 -5.57 10.16
N GLY A 100 -21.35 -4.26 10.38
CA GLY A 100 -20.85 -3.54 11.55
C GLY A 100 -19.33 -3.34 11.58
N ILE A 101 -18.65 -3.47 10.44
CA ILE A 101 -17.20 -3.26 10.31
C ILE A 101 -16.94 -1.76 10.23
N ARG A 102 -16.07 -1.22 11.09
CA ARG A 102 -15.76 0.21 11.11
C ARG A 102 -14.86 0.60 9.93
N ILE A 103 -15.16 1.75 9.34
CA ILE A 103 -14.28 2.45 8.39
C ILE A 103 -13.43 3.42 9.21
N ALA A 104 -12.11 3.21 9.21
CA ALA A 104 -11.16 4.01 9.97
C ALA A 104 -10.75 5.30 9.25
N ASN A 105 -10.74 5.28 7.92
CA ASN A 105 -10.37 6.43 7.10
C ASN A 105 -10.94 6.28 5.68
N GLU A 106 -11.18 7.42 5.04
CA GLU A 106 -11.62 7.51 3.66
C GLU A 106 -10.71 8.45 2.89
N ILE A 107 -10.31 8.04 1.69
CA ILE A 107 -9.44 8.82 0.82
C ILE A 107 -10.17 9.07 -0.49
N GLY A 108 -10.10 10.30 -0.99
CA GLY A 108 -10.67 10.66 -2.28
C GLY A 108 -9.81 11.64 -3.06
N TYR A 109 -9.47 11.22 -4.26
CA TYR A 109 -8.90 11.99 -5.36
C TYR A 109 -9.86 11.92 -6.56
N PRO A 110 -9.69 12.76 -7.60
CA PRO A 110 -10.59 12.76 -8.75
C PRO A 110 -10.77 11.40 -9.45
N ASP A 111 -9.71 10.59 -9.49
CA ASP A 111 -9.65 9.30 -10.19
C ASP A 111 -9.44 8.09 -9.25
N TYR A 112 -9.24 8.32 -7.96
CA TYR A 112 -9.00 7.28 -6.95
C TYR A 112 -9.83 7.50 -5.69
N ARG A 113 -10.47 6.45 -5.19
CA ARG A 113 -11.22 6.44 -3.92
C ARG A 113 -10.80 5.23 -3.11
N GLU A 114 -10.72 5.35 -1.79
CA GLU A 114 -10.36 4.24 -0.90
C GLU A 114 -11.11 4.30 0.44
N LEU A 115 -11.48 3.11 0.95
CA LEU A 115 -12.03 2.87 2.27
C LEU A 115 -11.07 2.00 3.06
N GLN A 116 -10.50 2.53 4.13
CA GLN A 116 -9.60 1.80 5.02
C GLN A 116 -10.40 1.26 6.20
N LEU A 117 -10.43 -0.06 6.35
CA LEU A 117 -11.18 -0.73 7.41
C LEU A 117 -10.39 -0.72 8.72
N HIS A 118 -11.11 -0.64 9.84
CA HIS A 118 -10.47 -0.61 11.15
C HIS A 118 -9.82 -1.98 11.44
N PRO A 119 -8.51 -2.04 11.78
CA PRO A 119 -7.77 -3.29 11.86
C PRO A 119 -8.29 -4.27 12.93
N ARG A 120 -8.96 -3.76 13.98
CA ARG A 120 -9.60 -4.61 15.01
C ARG A 120 -10.79 -5.42 14.48
N ASP A 121 -11.38 -5.04 13.35
CA ASP A 121 -12.59 -5.68 12.82
C ASP A 121 -12.28 -6.65 11.67
N VAL A 122 -11.04 -6.65 11.18
CA VAL A 122 -10.58 -7.50 10.05
C VAL A 122 -9.48 -8.49 10.44
N GLY A 123 -9.10 -8.53 11.71
CA GLY A 123 -8.26 -9.58 12.28
C GLY A 123 -6.79 -9.58 11.85
N GLY A 124 -6.28 -8.49 11.26
CA GLY A 124 -4.91 -8.45 10.72
C GLY A 124 -4.37 -7.04 10.42
N ALA A 125 -3.53 -6.95 9.39
CA ALA A 125 -3.11 -5.68 8.80
C ALA A 125 -4.33 -4.83 8.41
N MET A 126 -4.17 -3.51 8.34
CA MET A 126 -5.26 -2.66 7.86
C MET A 126 -5.64 -3.10 6.43
N LEU A 127 -6.91 -3.39 6.18
CA LEU A 127 -7.38 -3.79 4.85
C LEU A 127 -8.13 -2.63 4.22
N SER A 128 -7.92 -2.37 2.94
CA SER A 128 -8.68 -1.35 2.23
C SER A 128 -9.27 -1.82 0.91
N PHE A 129 -10.42 -1.22 0.58
CA PHE A 129 -11.04 -1.31 -0.74
C PHE A 129 -10.82 0.01 -1.46
N SER A 130 -10.37 -0.07 -2.70
CA SER A 130 -10.09 1.10 -3.51
C SER A 130 -10.66 0.95 -4.91
N LEU A 131 -11.07 2.08 -5.50
CA LEU A 131 -11.56 2.17 -6.85
C LEU A 131 -10.71 3.18 -7.61
N GLN A 132 -10.15 2.75 -8.73
CA GLN A 132 -9.37 3.59 -9.64
C GLN A 132 -10.09 3.66 -10.99
N ALA A 133 -10.37 4.87 -11.46
CA ALA A 133 -10.94 5.10 -12.77
C ALA A 133 -9.99 4.58 -13.87
N GLY A 134 -10.53 3.88 -14.87
CA GLY A 134 -9.75 3.32 -15.98
C GLY A 134 -8.97 2.04 -15.67
N ALA A 135 -8.93 1.56 -14.41
CA ALA A 135 -8.12 0.42 -13.99
C ALA A 135 -8.78 -0.96 -14.21
N ARG A 136 -9.66 -1.11 -15.22
CA ARG A 136 -10.40 -2.36 -15.46
C ARG A 136 -9.52 -3.49 -16.00
N SER A 137 -8.43 -3.16 -16.68
CA SER A 137 -7.47 -4.13 -17.19
C SER A 137 -6.30 -4.33 -16.20
N PRO A 138 -5.59 -5.47 -16.27
CA PRO A 138 -4.41 -5.73 -15.45
C PRO A 138 -3.40 -4.59 -15.41
N GLY A 139 -3.02 -4.06 -16.59
CA GLY A 139 -2.08 -2.93 -16.74
C GLY A 139 -2.72 -1.54 -16.69
N GLY A 140 -3.96 -1.41 -16.20
CA GLY A 140 -4.60 -0.12 -16.02
C GLY A 140 -3.92 0.75 -14.95
N PRO A 141 -4.24 2.05 -14.88
CA PRO A 141 -3.63 2.97 -13.92
C PRO A 141 -3.82 2.51 -12.48
N TRP A 142 -2.99 3.04 -11.59
CA TRP A 142 -3.09 2.80 -10.16
C TRP A 142 -2.45 3.95 -9.36
N HIS A 143 -3.17 4.50 -8.39
CA HIS A 143 -2.58 5.43 -7.42
C HIS A 143 -1.62 4.68 -6.49
N PRO A 144 -0.49 5.25 -6.02
CA PRO A 144 0.04 6.60 -6.26
C PRO A 144 0.94 6.76 -7.49
N ALA A 145 1.30 5.68 -8.17
CA ALA A 145 2.24 5.74 -9.26
C ALA A 145 1.67 5.04 -10.51
N ALA A 146 1.75 5.72 -11.65
CA ALA A 146 1.47 5.07 -12.92
C ALA A 146 2.46 3.92 -13.15
N PHE A 147 1.97 2.81 -13.70
CA PHE A 147 2.83 1.79 -14.26
C PHE A 147 3.43 2.32 -15.56
N ASP A 148 4.72 2.62 -15.57
CA ASP A 148 5.42 2.95 -16.81
C ASP A 148 6.03 1.71 -17.51
N GLY A 149 5.81 0.51 -16.97
CA GLY A 149 6.32 -0.74 -17.56
C GLY A 149 7.85 -0.85 -17.58
N THR A 150 8.57 0.11 -16.98
CA THR A 150 10.04 0.16 -16.99
C THR A 150 10.68 -0.52 -15.78
N ALA A 151 9.86 -1.05 -14.87
CA ALA A 151 10.26 -1.97 -13.80
C ALA A 151 10.73 -3.32 -14.36
N ARG A 152 11.75 -3.31 -15.22
CA ARG A 152 12.52 -4.51 -15.52
C ARG A 152 13.27 -4.84 -14.25
N ALA A 153 12.97 -5.99 -13.67
CA ALA A 153 13.88 -6.65 -12.75
C ALA A 153 15.29 -6.56 -13.37
N ASN A 154 16.27 -6.07 -12.61
CA ASN A 154 17.66 -6.17 -13.03
C ASN A 154 17.90 -7.65 -13.36
N PRO A 155 18.32 -8.03 -14.59
CA PRO A 155 18.69 -9.41 -14.86
C PRO A 155 19.89 -9.73 -13.97
N ALA A 156 19.62 -10.31 -12.81
CA ALA A 156 20.65 -10.63 -11.83
C ALA A 156 21.68 -11.56 -12.48
N GLY A 157 22.93 -11.12 -12.41
CA GLY A 157 24.08 -12.03 -12.27
C GLY A 157 24.55 -12.71 -13.54
N GLY A 158 25.32 -11.99 -14.34
CA GLY A 158 26.42 -12.62 -15.06
C GLY A 158 27.35 -13.30 -14.04
N ALA A 159 27.60 -14.59 -14.30
CA ALA A 159 28.50 -15.51 -13.60
C ALA A 159 29.63 -14.85 -12.78
N ARG A 160 29.73 -15.25 -11.51
CA ARG A 160 30.99 -15.65 -10.86
C ARG A 160 30.73 -16.80 -9.90
#